data_AF-A0A847X4M9-F1
#
_entry.id   AF-A0A847X4M9-F1
#
_cell.length_a   1.000
_cell.length_b   1.000
_cell.length_c   1.000
_cell.angle_alpha   90.00
_cell.angle_beta   90.00
_cell.angle_gamma   90.00
#
_symmetry.space_group_name_H-M   'P 1'
#
loop_
_entity.id
_entity.type
_entity.pdbx_description
1 polymer ?
#
loop_
_entity_poly.entity_id
_entity_poly.type
_entity_poly.pdbx_seq_one_letter_code
_entity_poly.pdbx_strand_id
1 'polypeptide(L)' 'ERLDYLITYGDLAYYIYNNAKDFYPEDHVFHFSEKEEMMEKLKELIIPGTLVLVKASRALHLETVVEELRDLD' A
#
# COMPACT_ATOMS: atom_id res chain seq x y z
N GLU A 1 -9.23 2.42 -16.34
CA GLU A 1 -9.57 2.39 -14.90
C GLU A 1 -8.43 3.07 -14.14
N ARG A 2 -8.75 3.87 -13.11
CA ARG A 2 -7.77 4.65 -12.32
C ARG A 2 -7.81 4.12 -10.89
N LEU A 3 -6.64 3.95 -10.27
CA LEU A 3 -6.55 3.56 -8.85
C LEU A 3 -6.93 4.76 -7.98
N ASP A 4 -7.67 4.55 -6.90
CA ASP A 4 -7.95 5.61 -5.93
C ASP A 4 -6.73 5.89 -5.06
N TYR A 5 -6.05 4.84 -4.60
CA TYR A 5 -4.83 4.92 -3.78
C TYR A 5 -3.72 4.00 -4.30
N LEU A 6 -2.46 4.43 -4.15
CA LEU A 6 -1.27 3.63 -4.42
C LEU A 6 -0.34 3.62 -3.19
N ILE A 7 -0.13 2.45 -2.61
CA ILE A 7 0.78 2.24 -1.49
C ILE A 7 2.01 1.47 -1.99
N THR A 8 3.21 1.96 -1.70
CA THR A 8 4.46 1.28 -2.03
C THR A 8 5.29 1.03 -0.78
N TYR A 9 5.98 -0.11 -0.74
CA TYR A 9 6.78 -0.53 0.42
C TYR A 9 8.16 -1.05 -0.01
N GLY A 10 9.19 -0.59 0.71
CA GLY A 10 10.59 -0.99 0.51
C GLY A 10 11.36 -0.13 -0.50
N ASP A 11 12.68 -0.08 -0.35
CA ASP A 11 13.58 0.91 -0.97
C ASP A 11 13.40 1.07 -2.49
N LEU A 12 13.29 -0.03 -3.22
CA LEU A 12 13.15 0.04 -4.68
C LEU A 12 11.75 0.53 -5.11
N ALA A 13 10.73 0.31 -4.28
CA ALA A 13 9.37 0.74 -4.54
C ALA A 13 9.19 2.26 -4.32
N TYR A 14 10.16 2.93 -3.67
CA TYR A 14 10.22 4.39 -3.59
C TYR A 14 10.21 5.03 -4.99
N TYR A 15 10.91 4.44 -5.96
CA TYR A 15 10.96 4.98 -7.32
C TYR A 15 9.61 4.93 -8.04
N ILE A 16 8.75 3.95 -7.70
CA ILE A 16 7.38 3.88 -8.19
C ILE A 16 6.57 5.04 -7.60
N TYR A 17 6.63 5.23 -6.28
CA TYR A 17 5.99 6.36 -5.61
C TYR A 17 6.46 7.71 -6.19
N ASN A 18 7.77 7.89 -6.33
CA ASN A 18 8.34 9.15 -6.77
C ASN A 18 7.93 9.53 -8.19
N ASN A 19 7.71 8.55 -9.07
CA ASN A 19 7.14 8.80 -10.39
C ASN A 19 5.62 9.00 -10.33
N ALA A 20 4.92 8.18 -9.54
CA ALA A 20 3.46 8.20 -9.52
C ALA A 20 2.88 9.46 -8.88
N LYS A 21 3.51 10.02 -7.83
CA LYS A 21 2.97 11.15 -7.06
C LYS A 21 2.62 12.38 -7.92
N ASP A 22 3.32 12.58 -9.04
CA ASP A 22 3.08 13.72 -9.94
C ASP A 22 1.81 13.56 -10.81
N PHE A 23 1.21 12.35 -10.84
CA PHE A 23 0.02 12.01 -11.63
C PHE A 23 -1.25 11.79 -10.79
N TYR A 24 -1.14 11.88 -9.47
CA TYR A 24 -2.22 11.66 -8.52
C TYR A 24 -2.39 12.89 -7.62
N PRO A 25 -3.58 13.09 -7.01
CA PRO A 25 -3.74 14.11 -5.99
C PRO A 25 -2.75 13.89 -4.83
N GLU A 26 -2.47 14.98 -4.10
CA GLU A 26 -1.80 14.90 -2.80
C GLU A 26 -2.57 13.93 -1.90
N ASP A 27 -1.85 13.16 -1.08
CA ASP A 27 -2.41 12.12 -0.20
C ASP A 27 -3.13 10.94 -0.88
N HIS A 28 -2.82 10.65 -2.15
CA HIS A 28 -3.30 9.44 -2.83
C HIS A 28 -2.20 8.41 -3.15
N VAL A 29 -0.93 8.80 -3.00
CA VAL A 29 0.22 7.91 -3.20
C VAL A 29 1.10 8.00 -1.97
N PHE A 30 1.39 6.85 -1.35
CA PHE A 30 2.20 6.79 -0.13
C PHE A 30 3.34 5.79 -0.31
N HIS A 31 4.49 6.09 0.28
CA HIS A 31 5.63 5.20 0.35
C HIS A 31 6.03 4.97 1.81
N PHE A 32 6.34 3.73 2.15
CA PHE A 32 6.82 3.33 3.46
C PHE A 32 8.09 2.50 3.37
N SER A 33 9.00 2.72 4.31
CA SER A 33 10.18 1.88 4.52
C SER A 33 9.94 0.87 5.65
N GLU A 34 9.07 1.20 6.61
CA GLU A 34 8.70 0.35 7.74
C GLU A 34 7.30 -0.25 7.52
N LYS A 35 7.16 -1.55 7.83
CA LYS A 35 5.92 -2.29 7.59
C LYS A 35 4.81 -1.79 8.51
N GLU A 36 5.13 -1.48 9.76
CA GLU A 36 4.18 -1.05 10.79
C GLU A 36 3.48 0.26 10.40
N GLU A 37 4.24 1.24 9.91
CA GLU A 37 3.70 2.53 9.43
C GLU A 37 2.78 2.33 8.21
N MET A 38 3.17 1.44 7.29
CA MET A 38 2.32 1.08 6.16
C MET A 38 1.00 0.47 6.64
N MET A 39 1.06 -0.44 7.62
CA MET A 39 -0.13 -1.11 8.16
C MET A 39 -1.07 -0.13 8.86
N GLU A 40 -0.55 0.84 9.62
CA GLU A 40 -1.35 1.92 10.20
C GLU A 40 -2.09 2.69 9.10
N LYS A 41 -1.41 3.07 8.01
CA LYS A 41 -2.05 3.77 6.92
C LYS A 41 -3.11 2.94 6.20
N LEU A 42 -2.83 1.66 5.97
CA LEU A 42 -3.78 0.75 5.34
C LEU A 42 -5.08 0.61 6.17
N LYS A 43 -4.97 0.57 7.51
CA LYS A 43 -6.13 0.54 8.42
C LYS A 43 -6.99 1.80 8.34
N GLU A 44 -6.40 2.96 8.05
CA GLU A 44 -7.16 4.21 7.84
C GLU A 44 -7.91 4.22 6.50
N LEU A 45 -7.30 3.66 5.45
CA LEU A 45 -7.80 3.76 4.07
C LEU A 45 -8.80 2.64 3.71
N ILE A 46 -8.64 1.46 4.29
CA ILE A 46 -9.48 0.30 3.99
C ILE A 46 -10.76 0.41 4.82
N ILE A 47 -11.88 0.56 4.12
CA ILE A 47 -13.22 0.61 4.68
C ILE A 47 -14.08 -0.50 4.05
N PRO A 48 -15.27 -0.81 4.61
CA PRO A 48 -16.16 -1.78 3.99
C PRO A 48 -16.46 -1.44 2.52
N GLY A 49 -16.17 -2.40 1.63
CA GLY A 49 -16.32 -2.24 0.18
C GLY A 49 -15.05 -1.84 -0.57
N THR A 50 -13.93 -1.57 0.12
CA THR A 50 -12.63 -1.32 -0.53
C THR A 50 -12.11 -2.59 -1.22
N LEU A 51 -11.73 -2.47 -2.50
CA LEU A 51 -11.02 -3.52 -3.23
C LEU A 51 -9.51 -3.31 -3.12
N VAL A 52 -8.80 -4.26 -2.50
CA VAL A 52 -7.34 -4.20 -2.33
C VAL A 52 -6.65 -5.22 -3.23
N LEU A 53 -5.71 -4.77 -4.05
CA LEU A 53 -4.80 -5.63 -4.82
C LEU A 53 -3.41 -5.58 -4.18
N VAL A 54 -2.92 -6.73 -3.69
CA VAL A 54 -1.57 -6.85 -3.13
C VAL A 54 -0.65 -7.51 -4.15
N LYS A 55 0.51 -6.89 -4.41
CA LYS A 55 1.53 -7.45 -5.31
C LYS A 55 2.94 -7.25 -4.76
N ALA A 56 3.68 -8.35 -4.61
CA ALA A 56 5.11 -8.34 -4.32
C ALA A 56 5.84 -9.56 -4.92
N SER A 57 7.16 -9.55 -4.80
CA SER A 57 7.99 -10.76 -4.93
C SER A 57 7.88 -11.60 -3.65
N ARG A 58 8.19 -12.90 -3.74
CA ARG A 58 8.09 -13.82 -2.60
C ARG A 58 8.99 -13.43 -1.42
N ALA A 59 10.14 -12.81 -1.69
CA ALA A 59 11.12 -12.45 -0.66
C ALA A 59 10.63 -11.34 0.30
N LEU A 60 9.59 -10.59 -0.07
CA LEU A 60 9.03 -9.53 0.75
C LEU A 60 8.04 -10.03 1.80
N HIS A 61 7.71 -11.32 1.80
CA HIS A 61 6.84 -11.96 2.79
C HIS A 61 5.49 -11.24 3.02
N LEU A 62 4.93 -10.65 1.95
CA LEU A 62 3.67 -9.90 2.00
C LEU A 62 2.45 -10.77 2.35
N GLU A 63 2.58 -12.09 2.39
CA GLU A 63 1.56 -12.98 2.98
C GLU A 63 1.16 -12.51 4.38
N THR A 64 2.11 -12.03 5.19
CA THR A 64 1.84 -11.52 6.53
C THR A 64 0.98 -10.25 6.52
N VAL A 65 1.17 -9.36 5.53
CA VAL A 65 0.32 -8.18 5.34
C VAL A 65 -1.09 -8.61 4.95
N VAL A 66 -1.23 -9.59 4.05
CA VAL A 66 -2.54 -10.09 3.64
C VAL A 66 -3.29 -10.75 4.80
N GLU A 67 -2.59 -11.48 5.66
CA GLU A 67 -3.16 -12.05 6.89
C GLU A 67 -3.64 -10.95 7.85
N GLU A 68 -2.80 -9.96 8.16
CA GLU A 68 -3.17 -8.85 9.03
C GLU A 68 -4.35 -8.02 8.48
N LEU A 69 -4.45 -7.86 7.16
CA LEU A 69 -5.56 -7.17 6.51
C LEU A 69 -6.88 -7.96 6.58
N ARG A 70 -6.83 -9.29 6.62
CA ARG A 70 -8.03 -10.14 6.78
C ARG A 70 -8.59 -10.08 8.19
N ASP A 71 -7.73 -9.83 9.17
CA ASP A 71 -8.11 -9.70 10.57
C ASP A 71 -8.58 -8.28 10.93
N LEU A 72 -8.77 -7.38 9.94
CA LEU A 72 -9.34 -6.04 10.13
C LEU A 72 -10.88 -6.02 10.29
N ASP A 73 -11.50 -7.18 10.47
CA ASP A 73 -12.93 -7.33 10.75
C ASP A 73 -13.31 -6.84 12.17
#